data_AF-A0A218W6C6-F1
#
_entry.id   AF-A0A218W6C6-F1
#
_cell.length_a   1.000
_cell.length_b   1.000
_cell.length_c   1.000
_cell.angle_alpha   90.00
_cell.angle_beta   90.00
_cell.angle_gamma   90.00
#
_symmetry.space_group_name_H-M   'P 1'
#
loop_
_entity.id
_entity.type
_entity.pdbx_description
1 polymer ?
#
loop_
_entity_poly.entity_id
_entity_poly.type
_entity_poly.pdbx_seq_one_letter_code
_entity_poly.pdbx_strand_id
1 'polypeptide(L)'
;MKPCCLALGKSKLFVILQIICIYLLYKSFRLQSSLHQEQIHVDLSFITRRMGGSPEGGAEDDLESALLNAEETGRLNSPTSSAVSSSSPISTRDQRRRKEEITDEAKKQLGLAGPLVGVSLLQYCLQVISLMYVGHLGELPLSGASMATSFASVTGFSVLLGMGSALETLCGQAFGAKQYHMLGIHTQRAMLVLFLLSIPLSLLCLSTRQILVSLGQDPEISAEAGTFNHWMVPSLFAYSLLQCLDRFLMAQNDVLPMMVSSAVTACLHVLVCWVLVFQCGLGSSGAALANSASYWVNVGLLTGYVKFSPACSKTWTGFSREALQDILSFIKLAVPSAIMICFEYWSFEMVVLLSGLLPNPKLQTSVLSISLNTCWMVYMISVGLGGAISTRVSNELGAGRAKGARLALLVMVSIALTEGVIVGVTTILVRHVWGRLYSSEGEVIKYVAKMMPLLALSVFLDGFQCVLSGAARGCGWQNLCAFINLGAYYIVAIPSAVIFAFVLHIGGMGLWMGIICGLAVQVVALVTVNFCTDWDVEARKAIDSVQQNSSSHS
;
A
#
# COMPACT_ATOMS: atom_id res chain seq x y z
N MET A 1 25.89 5.28 -26.81
CA MET A 1 26.01 6.37 -25.80
C MET A 1 25.02 7.52 -26.01
N LYS A 2 24.89 8.13 -27.21
CA LYS A 2 23.90 9.20 -27.47
C LYS A 2 22.42 8.88 -27.10
N PRO A 3 21.86 7.69 -27.39
CA PRO A 3 20.50 7.35 -26.95
C PRO A 3 20.39 7.15 -25.43
N CYS A 4 21.46 6.74 -24.74
CA CYS A 4 21.48 6.59 -23.28
C CYS A 4 21.40 7.96 -22.58
N CYS A 5 22.13 8.97 -23.06
CA CYS A 5 22.06 10.34 -22.52
C CYS A 5 20.70 11.01 -22.77
N LEU A 6 20.06 10.76 -23.92
CA LEU A 6 18.73 11.29 -24.25
C LEU A 6 17.62 10.57 -23.46
N ALA A 7 17.76 9.25 -23.28
CA ALA A 7 16.92 8.41 -22.42
C ALA A 7 16.97 8.86 -20.96
N LEU A 8 18.18 9.11 -20.44
CA LEU A 8 18.40 9.74 -19.13
C LEU A 8 17.76 11.13 -19.06
N GLY A 9 17.70 11.91 -20.15
CA GLY A 9 17.06 13.22 -20.17
C GLY A 9 15.54 13.19 -19.98
N LYS A 10 14.83 12.29 -20.66
CA LYS A 10 13.37 12.14 -20.55
C LYS A 10 12.94 11.41 -19.27
N SER A 11 13.68 10.38 -18.84
CA SER A 11 13.46 9.73 -17.55
C SER A 11 13.77 10.67 -16.39
N LYS A 12 14.78 11.55 -16.51
CA LYS A 12 15.03 12.64 -15.56
C LYS A 12 13.83 13.55 -15.43
N LEU A 13 13.09 13.88 -16.49
CA LEU A 13 11.93 14.78 -16.39
C LEU A 13 10.74 14.13 -15.67
N PHE A 14 10.50 12.82 -15.87
CA PHE A 14 9.49 12.07 -15.11
C PHE A 14 9.91 11.89 -13.64
N VAL A 15 11.17 11.57 -13.39
CA VAL A 15 11.76 11.57 -12.04
C VAL A 15 11.71 12.97 -11.43
N ILE A 16 11.90 14.04 -12.20
CA ILE A 16 11.72 15.42 -11.76
C ILE A 16 10.26 15.69 -11.44
N LEU A 17 9.28 15.15 -12.18
CA LEU A 17 7.87 15.28 -11.86
C LEU A 17 7.50 14.52 -10.57
N GLN A 18 8.03 13.33 -10.38
CA GLN A 18 7.92 12.59 -9.12
C GLN A 18 8.60 13.35 -8.00
N ILE A 19 9.80 13.88 -8.21
CA ILE A 19 10.52 14.74 -7.27
C ILE A 19 9.76 16.03 -7.04
N ILE A 20 9.04 16.59 -8.01
CA ILE A 20 8.19 17.78 -7.84
C ILE A 20 6.95 17.42 -7.04
N CYS A 21 6.29 16.28 -7.29
CA CYS A 21 5.20 15.79 -6.44
C CYS A 21 5.69 15.53 -5.02
N ILE A 22 6.83 14.85 -4.85
CA ILE A 22 7.51 14.64 -3.57
C ILE A 22 7.91 15.97 -2.96
N TYR A 23 8.39 16.92 -3.74
CA TYR A 23 8.82 18.25 -3.28
C TYR A 23 7.62 19.12 -2.97
N LEU A 24 6.46 18.96 -3.58
CA LEU A 24 5.22 19.64 -3.21
C LEU A 24 4.64 19.02 -1.92
N LEU A 25 4.72 17.70 -1.78
CA LEU A 25 4.43 16.99 -0.53
C LEU A 25 5.42 17.38 0.59
N TYR A 26 6.71 17.53 0.25
CA TYR A 26 7.80 17.85 1.17
C TYR A 26 7.94 19.36 1.44
N LYS A 27 7.56 20.25 0.52
CA LYS A 27 7.54 21.71 0.74
C LYS A 27 6.34 22.10 1.59
N SER A 28 5.20 21.40 1.44
CA SER A 28 4.11 21.43 2.42
C SER A 28 4.61 21.00 3.81
N PHE A 29 5.58 20.07 3.89
CA PHE A 29 6.22 19.63 5.14
C PHE A 29 7.32 20.61 5.66
N ARG A 30 8.15 21.19 4.79
CA ARG A 30 9.31 22.04 5.16
C ARG A 30 8.92 23.46 5.54
N LEU A 31 7.75 23.95 5.14
CA LEU A 31 7.16 25.19 5.66
C LEU A 31 6.82 25.09 7.17
N GLN A 32 6.92 23.91 7.79
CA GLN A 32 6.64 23.69 9.20
C GLN A 32 7.76 22.99 10.00
N SER A 33 8.90 22.64 9.38
CA SER A 33 9.95 21.82 10.01
C SER A 33 11.15 22.63 10.58
N SER A 34 10.96 23.84 11.10
CA SER A 34 12.04 24.57 11.79
C SER A 34 12.30 24.09 13.24
N LEU A 35 11.81 22.91 13.63
CA LEU A 35 11.81 22.43 15.03
C LEU A 35 12.15 20.92 15.21
N HIS A 36 12.84 20.24 14.27
CA HIS A 36 12.84 18.76 14.26
C HIS A 36 14.17 18.03 13.95
N GLN A 37 15.27 18.41 14.59
CA GLN A 37 16.53 17.65 14.49
C GLN A 37 16.67 16.52 15.54
N GLU A 38 15.77 16.41 16.52
CA GLU A 38 15.90 15.44 17.63
C GLU A 38 15.31 14.04 17.38
N GLN A 39 14.19 13.90 16.64
CA GLN A 39 13.48 12.60 16.59
C GLN A 39 14.17 11.55 15.69
N ILE A 40 14.78 11.97 14.58
CA ILE A 40 15.48 11.06 13.63
C ILE A 40 16.77 10.50 14.25
N HIS A 41 17.39 11.26 15.16
CA HIS A 41 18.63 10.85 15.82
C HIS A 41 18.40 9.73 16.85
N VAL A 42 17.19 9.63 17.42
CA VAL A 42 16.82 8.59 18.40
C VAL A 42 16.57 7.24 17.73
N ASP A 43 15.85 7.20 16.60
CA ASP A 43 15.54 5.94 15.90
C ASP A 43 16.77 5.32 15.20
N LEU A 44 17.63 6.14 14.59
CA LEU A 44 18.88 5.63 14.00
C LEU A 44 19.90 5.24 15.07
N SER A 45 20.05 6.01 16.16
CA SER A 45 21.00 5.65 17.23
C SER A 45 20.60 4.38 17.98
N PHE A 46 19.30 4.08 18.09
CA PHE A 46 18.80 2.84 18.65
C PHE A 46 19.16 1.63 17.78
N ILE A 47 19.08 1.76 16.45
CA ILE A 47 19.45 0.72 15.48
C ILE A 47 20.99 0.54 15.44
N THR A 48 21.75 1.64 15.43
CA THR A 48 23.22 1.59 15.38
C THR A 48 23.83 1.07 16.70
N ARG A 49 23.26 1.41 17.88
CA ARG A 49 23.68 0.85 19.19
C ARG A 49 23.42 -0.65 19.32
N ARG A 50 22.45 -1.21 18.59
CA ARG A 50 22.16 -2.66 18.60
C ARG A 50 22.98 -3.45 17.60
N MET A 51 23.44 -2.83 16.51
CA MET A 51 24.27 -3.48 15.49
C MET A 51 25.79 -3.32 15.74
N GLY A 52 26.21 -2.31 16.50
CA GLY A 52 27.61 -2.07 16.87
C GLY A 52 27.87 -2.38 18.34
N GLY A 53 28.05 -3.65 18.68
CA GLY A 53 28.61 -4.02 19.98
C GLY A 53 30.12 -3.83 19.99
N SER A 54 30.63 -2.94 20.85
CA SER A 54 31.94 -3.13 21.49
C SER A 54 31.93 -2.55 22.91
N PRO A 55 32.55 -3.23 23.89
CA PRO A 55 32.45 -2.90 25.30
C PRO A 55 33.58 -1.96 25.71
N GLU A 56 33.29 -0.88 26.43
CA GLU A 56 34.32 -0.15 27.16
C GLU A 56 33.84 0.21 28.57
N GLY A 57 34.57 -0.33 29.56
CA GLY A 57 34.84 0.31 30.85
C GLY A 57 33.90 0.01 32.01
N GLY A 58 34.23 -1.03 32.78
CA GLY A 58 33.70 -1.19 34.15
C GLY A 58 33.36 -2.61 34.60
N ALA A 59 34.12 -3.63 34.19
CA ALA A 59 33.83 -5.02 34.56
C ALA A 59 35.09 -5.82 34.90
N GLU A 60 35.99 -5.24 35.71
CA GLU A 60 37.12 -5.98 36.30
C GLU A 60 37.06 -6.06 37.84
N ASP A 61 36.45 -5.08 38.53
CA ASP A 61 36.29 -5.13 40.01
C ASP A 61 35.05 -5.93 40.48
N ASP A 62 34.06 -6.15 39.61
CA ASP A 62 32.83 -6.91 39.94
C ASP A 62 32.98 -8.43 39.72
N LEU A 63 34.05 -8.87 39.06
CA LEU A 63 34.31 -10.29 38.80
C LEU A 63 35.14 -10.94 39.92
N GLU A 64 36.05 -10.19 40.56
CA GLU A 64 36.83 -10.68 41.71
C GLU A 64 35.96 -10.79 42.99
N SER A 65 35.01 -9.87 43.17
CA SER A 65 34.06 -9.89 44.30
C SER A 65 32.96 -10.96 44.14
N ALA A 66 32.62 -11.35 42.90
CA ALA A 66 31.69 -12.44 42.63
C ALA A 66 32.35 -13.84 42.76
N LEU A 67 33.67 -13.94 42.49
CA LEU A 67 34.42 -15.20 42.62
C LEU A 67 34.78 -15.53 44.09
N LEU A 68 35.02 -14.53 44.93
CA LEU A 68 35.25 -14.75 46.38
C LEU A 68 33.99 -15.20 47.14
N ASN A 69 32.79 -14.77 46.71
CA ASN A 69 31.53 -15.20 47.31
C ASN A 69 31.07 -16.61 46.87
N ALA A 70 31.63 -17.14 45.79
CA ALA A 70 31.33 -18.49 45.29
C ALA A 70 32.15 -19.59 45.99
N GLU A 71 33.24 -19.25 46.69
CA GLU A 71 34.08 -20.21 47.42
C GLU A 71 33.61 -20.47 48.86
N GLU A 72 32.82 -19.56 49.45
CA GLU A 72 32.38 -19.67 50.85
C GLU A 72 31.04 -20.41 51.04
N THR A 73 30.26 -20.61 49.97
CA THR A 73 28.99 -21.39 50.00
C THR A 73 29.16 -22.86 49.57
N GLY A 74 30.37 -23.29 49.23
CA GLY A 74 30.69 -24.63 48.72
C GLY A 74 31.06 -25.70 49.77
N ARG A 75 30.96 -25.43 51.08
CA ARG A 75 31.26 -26.41 52.14
C ARG A 75 30.11 -26.55 53.14
N LEU A 76 29.06 -27.25 52.75
CA LEU A 76 28.46 -28.31 53.57
C LEU A 76 27.38 -29.04 52.75
N ASN A 77 27.48 -30.38 52.75
CA ASN A 77 26.45 -31.37 52.41
C ASN A 77 26.44 -31.93 50.98
N SER A 78 27.13 -33.05 50.81
CA SER A 78 26.81 -34.14 49.86
C SER A 78 26.28 -35.35 50.65
N PRO A 79 25.69 -36.40 50.03
CA PRO A 79 24.69 -36.44 48.96
C PRO A 79 23.55 -37.47 49.25
N THR A 80 22.37 -37.33 48.62
CA THR A 80 21.53 -38.49 48.27
C THR A 80 20.73 -38.24 46.98
N SER A 81 21.16 -38.93 45.92
CA SER A 81 20.37 -39.65 44.91
C SER A 81 19.13 -39.01 44.26
N SER A 82 19.24 -38.86 42.94
CA SER A 82 18.21 -39.06 41.90
C SER A 82 16.98 -38.13 41.85
N ALA A 83 17.07 -37.12 40.97
CA ALA A 83 15.96 -36.74 40.10
C ALA A 83 16.51 -36.06 38.84
N VAL A 84 16.57 -36.83 37.75
CA VAL A 84 16.73 -36.29 36.39
C VAL A 84 15.49 -35.44 36.11
N SER A 85 15.66 -34.13 35.94
CA SER A 85 14.58 -33.24 35.51
C SER A 85 14.33 -33.43 34.01
N SER A 86 13.36 -34.28 33.70
CA SER A 86 12.74 -34.38 32.39
C SER A 86 12.11 -33.03 31.99
N SER A 87 12.42 -32.54 30.80
CA SER A 87 11.61 -31.53 30.11
C SER A 87 10.17 -32.02 30.01
N SER A 88 9.23 -31.34 30.65
CA SER A 88 7.81 -31.70 30.61
C SER A 88 7.26 -31.58 29.18
N PRO A 89 6.50 -32.58 28.68
CA PRO A 89 5.81 -32.45 27.40
C PRO A 89 4.72 -31.38 27.52
N ILE A 90 4.63 -30.48 26.54
CA ILE A 90 3.52 -29.52 26.41
C ILE A 90 2.22 -30.32 26.56
N SER A 91 1.39 -29.95 27.54
CA SER A 91 0.16 -30.71 27.81
C SER A 91 -0.73 -30.69 26.56
N THR A 92 -1.39 -31.81 26.23
CA THR A 92 -2.31 -31.93 25.10
C THR A 92 -3.41 -30.85 25.11
N ARG A 93 -3.74 -30.34 26.31
CA ARG A 93 -4.68 -29.24 26.55
C ARG A 93 -4.15 -27.88 26.07
N ASP A 94 -2.87 -27.58 26.28
CA ASP A 94 -2.25 -26.32 25.81
C ASP A 94 -2.11 -26.30 24.30
N GLN A 95 -1.80 -27.44 23.68
CA GLN A 95 -1.76 -27.57 22.23
C GLN A 95 -3.15 -27.38 21.60
N ARG A 96 -4.20 -27.92 22.22
CA ARG A 96 -5.58 -27.71 21.79
C ARG A 96 -5.99 -26.24 21.88
N ARG A 97 -5.70 -25.57 23.01
CA ARG A 97 -6.02 -24.15 23.20
C ARG A 97 -5.32 -23.26 22.16
N ARG A 98 -4.03 -23.51 21.89
CA ARG A 98 -3.28 -22.78 20.85
C ARG A 98 -3.89 -22.99 19.46
N LYS A 99 -4.31 -24.21 19.13
CA LYS A 99 -4.98 -24.48 17.84
C LYS A 99 -6.31 -23.74 17.72
N GLU A 100 -7.09 -23.68 18.81
CA GLU A 100 -8.35 -22.92 18.87
C GLU A 100 -8.08 -21.42 18.68
N GLU A 101 -7.09 -20.85 19.38
CA GLU A 101 -6.68 -19.44 19.23
C GLU A 101 -6.26 -19.09 17.78
N ILE A 102 -5.45 -19.93 17.14
CA ILE A 102 -5.03 -19.76 15.73
C ILE A 102 -6.23 -19.83 14.79
N THR A 103 -7.12 -20.80 15.01
CA THR A 103 -8.29 -21.03 14.14
C THR A 103 -9.27 -19.85 14.24
N ASP A 104 -9.47 -19.32 15.43
CA ASP A 104 -10.37 -18.19 15.64
C ASP A 104 -9.80 -16.89 15.06
N GLU A 105 -8.49 -16.66 15.16
CA GLU A 105 -7.85 -15.53 14.50
C GLU A 105 -7.92 -15.66 12.98
N ALA A 106 -7.69 -16.86 12.42
CA ALA A 106 -7.83 -17.12 10.99
C ALA A 106 -9.26 -16.84 10.49
N LYS A 107 -10.29 -17.26 11.25
CA LYS A 107 -11.69 -16.96 10.90
C LYS A 107 -11.99 -15.47 10.88
N LYS A 108 -11.50 -14.70 11.87
CA LYS A 108 -11.66 -13.24 11.89
C LYS A 108 -11.00 -12.59 10.68
N GLN A 109 -9.77 -13.01 10.37
CA GLN A 109 -9.02 -12.48 9.24
C GLN A 109 -9.65 -12.83 7.90
N LEU A 110 -10.10 -14.07 7.71
CA LEU A 110 -10.80 -14.47 6.47
C LEU A 110 -12.14 -13.75 6.32
N GLY A 111 -12.86 -13.52 7.43
CA GLY A 111 -14.10 -12.73 7.44
C GLY A 111 -13.89 -11.26 7.05
N LEU A 112 -12.70 -10.71 7.28
CA LEU A 112 -12.31 -9.37 6.81
C LEU A 112 -11.75 -9.39 5.39
N ALA A 113 -10.80 -10.28 5.13
CA ALA A 113 -10.05 -10.38 3.90
C ALA A 113 -10.97 -10.66 2.70
N GLY A 114 -11.91 -11.60 2.81
CA GLY A 114 -12.80 -11.94 1.70
C GLY A 114 -13.55 -10.73 1.14
N PRO A 115 -14.32 -10.00 1.98
CA PRO A 115 -14.98 -8.77 1.56
C PRO A 115 -14.02 -7.69 1.06
N LEU A 116 -12.87 -7.49 1.72
CA LEU A 116 -11.90 -6.47 1.31
C LEU A 116 -11.25 -6.78 -0.05
N VAL A 117 -10.94 -8.04 -0.34
CA VAL A 117 -10.52 -8.48 -1.68
C VAL A 117 -11.62 -8.19 -2.70
N GLY A 118 -12.87 -8.48 -2.35
CA GLY A 118 -14.04 -8.12 -3.17
C GLY A 118 -14.10 -6.62 -3.46
N VAL A 119 -13.95 -5.77 -2.45
CA VAL A 119 -13.91 -4.30 -2.60
C VAL A 119 -12.81 -3.88 -3.56
N SER A 120 -11.57 -4.35 -3.33
CA SER A 120 -10.42 -3.98 -4.17
C SER A 120 -10.61 -4.39 -5.63
N LEU A 121 -11.09 -5.62 -5.89
CA LEU A 121 -11.38 -6.09 -7.24
C LEU A 121 -12.51 -5.30 -7.91
N LEU A 122 -13.63 -5.10 -7.20
CA LEU A 122 -14.80 -4.39 -7.75
C LEU A 122 -14.50 -2.93 -8.06
N GLN A 123 -13.73 -2.25 -7.20
CA GLN A 123 -13.28 -0.88 -7.47
C GLN A 123 -12.30 -0.82 -8.64
N TYR A 124 -11.37 -1.78 -8.75
CA TYR A 124 -10.44 -1.85 -9.88
C TYR A 124 -11.15 -2.12 -11.22
N CYS A 125 -12.20 -2.96 -11.20
CA CYS A 125 -13.01 -3.27 -12.38
C CYS A 125 -13.63 -2.03 -13.03
N LEU A 126 -13.93 -0.96 -12.28
CA LEU A 126 -14.47 0.29 -12.86
C LEU A 126 -13.52 0.84 -13.93
N GLN A 127 -12.22 0.89 -13.61
CA GLN A 127 -11.21 1.40 -14.52
C GLN A 127 -11.06 0.50 -15.74
N VAL A 128 -11.09 -0.82 -15.55
CA VAL A 128 -11.01 -1.80 -16.66
C VAL A 128 -12.20 -1.66 -17.60
N ILE A 129 -13.42 -1.63 -17.06
CA ILE A 129 -14.66 -1.46 -17.83
C ILE A 129 -14.60 -0.17 -18.64
N SER A 130 -14.23 0.96 -18.01
CA SER A 130 -14.10 2.24 -18.68
C SER A 130 -13.14 2.18 -19.88
N LEU A 131 -11.96 1.58 -19.71
CA LEU A 131 -10.99 1.43 -20.81
C LEU A 131 -11.52 0.51 -21.93
N MET A 132 -12.27 -0.54 -21.60
CA MET A 132 -12.89 -1.40 -22.62
C MET A 132 -13.90 -0.63 -23.48
N TYR A 133 -14.72 0.23 -22.88
CA TYR A 133 -15.64 1.09 -23.62
C TYR A 133 -14.89 2.08 -24.53
N VAL A 134 -13.83 2.71 -24.03
CA VAL A 134 -12.99 3.62 -24.83
C VAL A 134 -12.27 2.88 -25.96
N GLY A 135 -11.86 1.63 -25.73
CA GLY A 135 -11.21 0.78 -26.75
C GLY A 135 -12.04 0.61 -28.02
N HIS A 136 -13.36 0.57 -27.91
CA HIS A 136 -14.26 0.48 -29.07
C HIS A 136 -14.37 1.77 -29.88
N LEU A 137 -13.86 2.90 -29.38
CA LEU A 137 -13.83 4.17 -30.11
C LEU A 137 -12.61 4.30 -31.04
N GLY A 138 -11.59 3.45 -30.87
CA GLY A 138 -10.38 3.43 -31.68
C GLY A 138 -9.08 3.51 -30.87
N GLU A 139 -7.96 3.36 -31.57
CA GLU A 139 -6.62 3.26 -30.96
C GLU A 139 -6.17 4.56 -30.27
N LEU A 140 -6.45 5.72 -30.87
CA LEU A 140 -6.07 7.02 -30.31
C LEU A 140 -6.81 7.34 -29.00
N PRO A 141 -8.16 7.25 -28.91
CA PRO A 141 -8.90 7.39 -27.65
C PRO A 141 -8.41 6.43 -26.57
N LEU A 142 -8.17 5.16 -26.91
CA LEU A 142 -7.68 4.15 -25.97
C LEU A 142 -6.30 4.50 -25.42
N SER A 143 -5.37 4.90 -26.29
CA SER A 143 -4.01 5.29 -25.91
C SER A 143 -4.02 6.54 -25.03
N GLY A 144 -4.84 7.54 -25.40
CA GLY A 144 -5.03 8.77 -24.62
C GLY A 144 -5.63 8.50 -23.25
N ALA A 145 -6.72 7.73 -23.16
CA ALA A 145 -7.36 7.38 -21.88
C ALA A 145 -6.47 6.52 -20.98
N SER A 146 -5.69 5.60 -21.55
CA SER A 146 -4.74 4.78 -20.79
C SER A 146 -3.61 5.63 -20.23
N MET A 147 -3.04 6.54 -21.03
CA MET A 147 -2.01 7.49 -20.59
C MET A 147 -2.55 8.44 -19.52
N ALA A 148 -3.77 8.95 -19.70
CA ALA A 148 -4.45 9.81 -18.74
C ALA A 148 -4.67 9.09 -17.40
N THR A 149 -5.13 7.85 -17.44
CA THR A 149 -5.35 7.00 -16.26
C THR A 149 -4.05 6.75 -15.51
N SER A 150 -2.96 6.38 -16.20
CA SER A 150 -1.64 6.20 -15.58
C SER A 150 -1.18 7.52 -14.93
N PHE A 151 -1.29 8.64 -15.65
CA PHE A 151 -0.94 9.96 -15.11
C PHE A 151 -1.75 10.30 -13.85
N ALA A 152 -3.07 10.19 -13.91
CA ALA A 152 -3.95 10.48 -12.77
C ALA A 152 -3.72 9.52 -11.59
N SER A 153 -3.36 8.26 -11.86
CA SER A 153 -3.02 7.28 -10.83
C SER A 153 -1.74 7.68 -10.09
N VAL A 154 -0.70 8.06 -10.82
CA VAL A 154 0.59 8.51 -10.28
C VAL A 154 0.45 9.83 -9.53
N THR A 155 -0.15 10.84 -10.15
CA THR A 155 -0.14 12.20 -9.57
C THR A 155 -1.30 12.43 -8.60
N GLY A 156 -2.36 11.64 -8.65
CA GLY A 156 -3.61 11.90 -7.92
C GLY A 156 -4.03 10.75 -7.00
N PHE A 157 -4.53 9.67 -7.58
CA PHE A 157 -5.19 8.59 -6.83
C PHE A 157 -4.27 7.89 -5.83
N SER A 158 -3.01 7.61 -6.21
CA SER A 158 -2.03 6.98 -5.29
C SER A 158 -1.69 7.87 -4.08
N VAL A 159 -1.62 9.19 -4.28
CA VAL A 159 -1.41 10.16 -3.19
C VAL A 159 -2.60 10.16 -2.23
N LEU A 160 -3.83 10.20 -2.75
CA LEU A 160 -5.06 10.17 -1.94
C LEU A 160 -5.20 8.85 -1.17
N LEU A 161 -4.99 7.71 -1.84
CA LEU A 161 -4.97 6.38 -1.24
C LEU A 161 -3.94 6.30 -0.11
N GLY A 162 -2.73 6.79 -0.38
CA GLY A 162 -1.62 6.80 0.56
C GLY A 162 -1.87 7.66 1.79
N MET A 163 -2.32 8.92 1.61
CA MET A 163 -2.67 9.78 2.76
C MET A 163 -3.87 9.24 3.54
N GLY A 164 -4.88 8.69 2.85
CA GLY A 164 -6.03 8.05 3.49
C GLY A 164 -5.65 6.83 4.33
N SER A 165 -4.56 6.14 3.96
CA SER A 165 -4.11 4.95 4.69
C SER A 165 -3.59 5.21 6.11
N ALA A 166 -3.28 6.46 6.47
CA ALA A 166 -3.02 6.82 7.86
C ALA A 166 -4.21 6.56 8.80
N LEU A 167 -5.44 6.54 8.26
CA LEU A 167 -6.63 6.17 9.03
C LEU A 167 -6.61 4.71 9.48
N GLU A 168 -5.88 3.81 8.82
CA GLU A 168 -5.77 2.42 9.30
C GLU A 168 -5.13 2.35 10.70
N THR A 169 -4.14 3.22 10.97
CA THR A 169 -3.52 3.38 12.28
C THR A 169 -4.45 4.12 13.22
N LEU A 170 -4.84 5.35 12.87
CA LEU A 170 -5.55 6.26 13.77
C LEU A 170 -6.93 5.72 14.15
N CYS A 171 -7.75 5.35 13.17
CA CYS A 171 -9.09 4.81 13.42
C CYS A 171 -9.03 3.42 14.02
N GLY A 172 -8.11 2.56 13.57
CA GLY A 172 -7.97 1.20 14.09
C GLY A 172 -7.51 1.17 15.55
N GLN A 173 -6.47 1.93 15.91
CA GLN A 173 -6.02 2.02 17.30
C GLN A 173 -7.08 2.68 18.20
N ALA A 174 -7.76 3.72 17.73
CA ALA A 174 -8.87 4.33 18.47
C ALA A 174 -10.03 3.33 18.68
N PHE A 175 -10.38 2.53 17.67
CA PHE A 175 -11.41 1.49 17.78
C PHE A 175 -11.01 0.41 18.78
N GLY A 176 -9.77 -0.08 18.71
CA GLY A 176 -9.21 -1.05 19.65
C GLY A 176 -9.25 -0.56 21.10
N ALA A 177 -8.94 0.72 21.31
CA ALA A 177 -9.02 1.39 22.61
C ALA A 177 -10.45 1.74 23.06
N LYS A 178 -11.47 1.42 22.25
CA LYS A 178 -12.89 1.76 22.46
C LYS A 178 -13.17 3.27 22.50
N GLN A 179 -12.29 4.09 21.94
CA GLN A 179 -12.49 5.52 21.73
C GLN A 179 -13.30 5.76 20.45
N TYR A 180 -14.53 5.25 20.43
CA TYR A 180 -15.37 5.23 19.23
C TYR A 180 -15.66 6.63 18.66
N HIS A 181 -15.83 7.64 19.52
CA HIS A 181 -16.04 9.01 19.08
C HIS A 181 -14.85 9.55 18.26
N MET A 182 -13.61 9.28 18.71
CA MET A 182 -12.39 9.73 18.03
C MET A 182 -12.25 9.15 16.63
N LEU A 183 -12.83 7.98 16.37
CA LEU A 183 -12.86 7.38 15.04
C LEU A 183 -13.57 8.30 14.03
N GLY A 184 -14.72 8.86 14.39
CA GLY A 184 -15.44 9.83 13.57
C GLY A 184 -14.66 11.13 13.38
N ILE A 185 -14.01 11.63 14.43
CA ILE A 185 -13.18 12.85 14.38
C ILE A 185 -11.99 12.68 13.43
N HIS A 186 -11.25 11.57 13.53
CA HIS A 186 -10.12 11.28 12.64
C HIS A 186 -10.57 11.18 11.18
N THR A 187 -11.68 10.49 10.91
CA THR A 187 -12.24 10.39 9.56
C THR A 187 -12.66 11.74 9.00
N GLN A 188 -13.33 12.59 9.78
CA GLN A 188 -13.73 13.93 9.34
C GLN A 188 -12.51 14.83 9.05
N ARG A 189 -11.49 14.75 9.89
CA ARG A 189 -10.21 15.46 9.70
C ARG A 189 -9.54 15.02 8.39
N ALA A 190 -9.47 13.72 8.14
CA ALA A 190 -8.93 13.19 6.89
C ALA A 190 -9.76 13.59 5.68
N MET A 191 -11.10 13.55 5.75
CA MET A 191 -11.97 14.02 4.67
C MET A 191 -11.66 15.47 4.30
N LEU A 192 -11.51 16.36 5.29
CA LEU A 192 -11.17 17.76 5.05
C LEU A 192 -9.79 17.90 4.39
N VAL A 193 -8.77 17.22 4.93
CA VAL A 193 -7.40 17.32 4.40
C VAL A 193 -7.30 16.76 2.98
N LEU A 194 -7.85 15.57 2.72
CA LEU A 194 -7.78 14.93 1.41
C LEU A 194 -8.67 15.65 0.37
N PHE A 195 -9.82 16.21 0.77
CA PHE A 195 -10.66 17.00 -0.13
C PHE A 195 -9.96 18.31 -0.52
N LEU A 196 -9.31 18.99 0.41
CA LEU A 196 -8.50 20.18 0.11
C LEU A 196 -7.28 19.85 -0.75
N LEU A 197 -6.62 18.72 -0.48
CA LEU A 197 -5.51 18.23 -1.30
C LEU A 197 -5.95 17.91 -2.73
N SER A 198 -7.20 17.51 -2.94
CA SER A 198 -7.72 17.25 -4.29
C SER A 198 -7.69 18.50 -5.18
N ILE A 199 -7.63 19.72 -4.61
CA ILE A 199 -7.52 20.99 -5.37
C ILE A 199 -6.18 21.09 -6.12
N PRO A 200 -5.01 21.09 -5.47
CA PRO A 200 -3.74 21.13 -6.20
C PRO A 200 -3.52 19.89 -7.08
N LEU A 201 -4.03 18.71 -6.70
CA LEU A 201 -3.97 17.52 -7.56
C LEU A 201 -4.82 17.67 -8.83
N SER A 202 -5.97 18.35 -8.73
CA SER A 202 -6.80 18.68 -9.90
C SER A 202 -6.08 19.64 -10.84
N LEU A 203 -5.33 20.62 -10.34
CA LEU A 203 -4.53 21.52 -11.19
C LEU A 203 -3.47 20.74 -11.98
N LEU A 204 -2.79 19.77 -11.35
CA LEU A 204 -1.86 18.87 -12.05
C LEU A 204 -2.60 18.05 -13.13
N CYS A 205 -3.78 17.52 -12.80
CA CYS A 205 -4.62 16.78 -13.72
C CYS A 205 -5.03 17.62 -14.94
N LEU A 206 -5.37 18.91 -14.73
CA LEU A 206 -5.70 19.84 -15.81
C LEU A 206 -4.50 20.15 -16.73
N SER A 207 -3.29 20.11 -16.19
CA SER A 207 -2.04 20.30 -16.93
C SER A 207 -1.53 19.05 -17.65
N THR A 208 -2.25 17.92 -17.62
CA THR A 208 -1.84 16.64 -18.22
C THR A 208 -1.29 16.79 -19.64
N ARG A 209 -2.02 17.45 -20.55
CA ARG A 209 -1.58 17.64 -21.94
C ARG A 209 -0.21 18.32 -22.03
N GLN A 210 -0.05 19.45 -21.35
CA GLN A 210 1.17 20.26 -21.41
C GLN A 210 2.35 19.48 -20.85
N ILE A 211 2.13 18.76 -19.75
CA ILE A 211 3.15 17.94 -19.11
C ILE A 211 3.57 16.79 -20.02
N LEU A 212 2.63 16.04 -20.61
CA LEU A 212 2.94 14.94 -21.53
C LEU A 212 3.68 15.41 -22.78
N VAL A 213 3.26 16.53 -23.38
CA VAL A 213 4.00 17.14 -24.51
C VAL A 213 5.42 17.56 -24.08
N SER A 214 5.59 18.14 -22.90
CA SER A 214 6.91 18.51 -22.37
C SER A 214 7.82 17.30 -22.11
N LEU A 215 7.22 16.15 -21.77
CA LEU A 215 7.90 14.85 -21.65
C LEU A 215 8.22 14.22 -23.02
N GLY A 216 7.78 14.87 -24.11
CA GLY A 216 8.02 14.44 -25.47
C GLY A 216 7.16 13.25 -25.89
N GLN A 217 5.95 13.15 -25.33
CA GLN A 217 4.88 12.27 -25.84
C GLN A 217 4.28 12.86 -27.13
N ASP A 218 3.59 12.01 -27.89
CA ASP A 218 2.88 12.42 -29.09
C ASP A 218 1.83 13.51 -28.79
N PRO A 219 1.76 14.60 -29.57
CA PRO A 219 0.84 15.71 -29.32
C PRO A 219 -0.65 15.33 -29.37
N GLU A 220 -1.05 14.39 -30.21
CA GLU A 220 -2.45 13.94 -30.34
C GLU A 220 -2.83 13.07 -29.15
N ILE A 221 -1.98 12.10 -28.78
CA ILE A 221 -2.18 11.27 -27.56
C ILE A 221 -2.22 12.16 -26.32
N SER A 222 -1.32 13.15 -26.24
CA SER A 222 -1.28 14.09 -25.12
C SER A 222 -2.51 14.98 -25.05
N ALA A 223 -3.08 15.38 -26.20
CA ALA A 223 -4.30 16.15 -26.25
C ALA A 223 -5.50 15.32 -25.76
N GLU A 224 -5.62 14.09 -26.25
CA GLU A 224 -6.66 13.15 -25.85
C GLU A 224 -6.58 12.82 -24.35
N ALA A 225 -5.37 12.55 -23.85
CA ALA A 225 -5.13 12.31 -22.44
C ALA A 225 -5.47 13.51 -21.55
N GLY A 226 -5.18 14.73 -22.03
CA GLY A 226 -5.55 15.97 -21.38
C GLY A 226 -7.06 16.13 -21.25
N THR A 227 -7.79 15.92 -22.34
CA THR A 227 -9.27 15.97 -22.35
C THR A 227 -9.84 14.94 -21.37
N PHE A 228 -9.38 13.70 -21.42
CA PHE A 228 -9.84 12.65 -20.51
C PHE A 228 -9.64 13.04 -19.03
N ASN A 229 -8.46 13.55 -18.68
CA ASN A 229 -8.15 13.96 -17.30
C ASN A 229 -8.90 15.20 -16.84
N HIS A 230 -9.30 16.11 -17.74
CA HIS A 230 -10.21 17.22 -17.41
C HIS A 230 -11.54 16.68 -16.86
N TRP A 231 -12.09 15.65 -17.50
CA TRP A 231 -13.32 14.99 -17.06
C TRP A 231 -13.14 14.06 -15.86
N MET A 232 -11.89 13.69 -15.53
CA MET A 232 -11.55 12.88 -14.36
C MET A 232 -11.41 13.71 -13.07
N VAL A 233 -11.34 15.05 -13.15
CA VAL A 233 -11.18 15.93 -11.98
C VAL A 233 -12.19 15.64 -10.85
N PRO A 234 -13.50 15.49 -11.10
CA PRO A 234 -14.44 15.28 -10.01
C PRO A 234 -14.27 13.90 -9.34
N SER A 235 -13.64 12.93 -10.02
CA SER A 235 -13.27 11.63 -9.44
C SER A 235 -12.26 11.77 -8.30
N LEU A 236 -11.35 12.75 -8.34
CA LEU A 236 -10.37 12.97 -7.27
C LEU A 236 -11.06 13.30 -5.95
N PHE A 237 -12.04 14.21 -6.00
CA PHE A 237 -12.83 14.60 -4.84
C PHE A 237 -13.68 13.44 -4.31
N ALA A 238 -14.36 12.70 -5.18
CA ALA A 238 -15.13 11.53 -4.77
C ALA A 238 -14.23 10.45 -4.14
N TYR A 239 -13.10 10.15 -4.78
CA TYR A 239 -12.15 9.16 -4.29
C TYR A 239 -11.55 9.56 -2.95
N SER A 240 -11.28 10.85 -2.72
CA SER A 240 -10.80 11.37 -1.43
C SER A 240 -11.75 11.02 -0.27
N LEU A 241 -13.06 11.17 -0.48
CA LEU A 241 -14.08 10.83 0.50
C LEU A 241 -14.27 9.32 0.63
N LEU A 242 -14.25 8.61 -0.50
CA LEU A 242 -14.37 7.15 -0.54
C LEU A 242 -13.27 6.49 0.27
N GLN A 243 -12.01 6.91 0.11
CA GLN A 243 -10.89 6.39 0.90
C GLN A 243 -11.11 6.61 2.40
N CYS A 244 -11.67 7.76 2.82
CA CYS A 244 -11.95 8.01 4.23
C CYS A 244 -13.07 7.13 4.78
N LEU A 245 -14.16 6.95 4.01
CA LEU A 245 -15.31 6.12 4.38
C LEU A 245 -14.94 4.63 4.45
N ASP A 246 -14.17 4.15 3.48
CA ASP A 246 -13.68 2.76 3.45
C ASP A 246 -12.85 2.47 4.69
N ARG A 247 -11.92 3.35 5.09
CA ARG A 247 -11.11 3.14 6.31
C ARG A 247 -11.91 3.33 7.60
N PHE A 248 -12.92 4.19 7.61
CA PHE A 248 -13.85 4.32 8.73
C PHE A 248 -14.58 3.01 9.03
N LEU A 249 -15.15 2.36 8.01
CA LEU A 249 -15.86 1.10 8.15
C LEU A 249 -14.92 -0.08 8.40
N MET A 250 -13.81 -0.12 7.67
CA MET A 250 -12.78 -1.14 7.81
C MET A 250 -12.21 -1.20 9.24
N ALA A 251 -11.89 -0.06 9.86
CA ALA A 251 -11.37 -0.01 11.23
C ALA A 251 -12.30 -0.68 12.25
N GLN A 252 -13.61 -0.64 12.01
CA GLN A 252 -14.64 -1.21 12.88
C GLN A 252 -14.92 -2.68 12.61
N ASN A 253 -14.25 -3.29 11.62
CA ASN A 253 -14.51 -4.63 11.10
C ASN A 253 -15.85 -4.75 10.34
N ASP A 254 -16.45 -3.64 9.92
CA ASP A 254 -17.73 -3.61 9.18
C ASP A 254 -17.51 -3.47 7.67
N VAL A 255 -16.98 -4.54 7.06
CA VAL A 255 -16.49 -4.53 5.66
C VAL A 255 -17.53 -4.97 4.62
N LEU A 256 -18.65 -5.57 5.05
CA LEU A 256 -19.71 -6.02 4.12
C LEU A 256 -20.41 -4.87 3.38
N PRO A 257 -20.76 -3.74 4.03
CA PRO A 257 -21.36 -2.61 3.34
C PRO A 257 -20.46 -2.06 2.22
N MET A 258 -19.14 -2.06 2.45
CA MET A 258 -18.14 -1.64 1.45
C MET A 258 -18.17 -2.55 0.22
N MET A 259 -18.22 -3.87 0.41
CA MET A 259 -18.28 -4.83 -0.69
C MET A 259 -19.58 -4.70 -1.47
N VAL A 260 -20.71 -4.59 -0.76
CA VAL A 260 -22.04 -4.47 -1.38
C VAL A 260 -22.15 -3.15 -2.16
N SER A 261 -21.73 -2.03 -1.60
CA SER A 261 -21.76 -0.74 -2.29
C SER A 261 -20.88 -0.76 -3.54
N SER A 262 -19.68 -1.33 -3.44
CA SER A 262 -18.76 -1.47 -4.58
C SER A 262 -19.34 -2.38 -5.66
N ALA A 263 -20.05 -3.45 -5.29
CA ALA A 263 -20.70 -4.36 -6.24
C ALA A 263 -21.85 -3.66 -6.98
N VAL A 264 -22.70 -2.94 -6.25
CA VAL A 264 -23.78 -2.14 -6.85
C VAL A 264 -23.21 -1.09 -7.80
N THR A 265 -22.17 -0.37 -7.36
CA THR A 265 -21.49 0.62 -8.20
C THR A 265 -20.90 -0.01 -9.46
N ALA A 266 -20.22 -1.15 -9.37
CA ALA A 266 -19.64 -1.83 -10.53
C ALA A 266 -20.71 -2.31 -11.54
N CYS A 267 -21.82 -2.85 -11.05
CA CYS A 267 -22.95 -3.23 -11.91
C CYS A 267 -23.56 -2.03 -12.62
N LEU A 268 -23.79 -0.93 -11.90
CA LEU A 268 -24.32 0.32 -12.48
C LEU A 268 -23.33 0.96 -13.46
N HIS A 269 -22.03 0.85 -13.19
CA HIS A 269 -20.98 1.46 -14.00
C HIS A 269 -21.02 1.01 -15.46
N VAL A 270 -21.32 -0.26 -15.73
CA VAL A 270 -21.48 -0.78 -17.11
C VAL A 270 -22.56 0.01 -17.87
N LEU A 271 -23.72 0.22 -17.24
CA LEU A 271 -24.81 0.97 -17.84
C LEU A 271 -24.44 2.45 -18.00
N VAL A 272 -23.84 3.06 -16.97
CA VAL A 272 -23.42 4.47 -16.99
C VAL A 272 -22.38 4.72 -18.09
N CYS A 273 -21.39 3.84 -18.25
CA CYS A 273 -20.44 3.89 -19.35
C CYS A 273 -21.14 3.82 -20.70
N TRP A 274 -22.03 2.86 -20.91
CA TRP A 274 -22.76 2.72 -22.17
C TRP A 274 -23.57 3.98 -22.52
N VAL A 275 -24.31 4.53 -21.55
CA VAL A 275 -25.08 5.76 -21.76
C VAL A 275 -24.16 6.94 -22.09
N LEU A 276 -23.16 7.21 -21.25
CA LEU A 276 -22.33 8.42 -21.44
C LEU A 276 -21.42 8.33 -22.67
N VAL A 277 -20.81 7.17 -22.92
CA VAL A 277 -19.88 6.99 -24.05
C VAL A 277 -20.63 7.00 -25.37
N PHE A 278 -21.71 6.22 -25.50
CA PHE A 278 -22.38 6.00 -26.79
C PHE A 278 -23.68 6.78 -26.96
N GLN A 279 -24.58 6.76 -25.98
CA GLN A 279 -25.91 7.40 -26.13
C GLN A 279 -25.83 8.92 -26.06
N CYS A 280 -25.02 9.45 -25.15
CA CYS A 280 -24.76 10.89 -25.04
C CYS A 280 -23.69 11.38 -26.03
N GLY A 281 -23.01 10.47 -26.72
CA GLY A 281 -21.96 10.80 -27.69
C GLY A 281 -20.72 11.47 -27.10
N LEU A 282 -20.44 11.31 -25.80
CA LEU A 282 -19.29 11.95 -25.13
C LEU A 282 -17.96 11.21 -25.38
N GLY A 283 -17.98 10.05 -26.04
CA GLY A 283 -16.79 9.29 -26.37
C GLY A 283 -15.92 8.98 -25.14
N SER A 284 -14.61 9.21 -25.23
CA SER A 284 -13.64 8.96 -24.15
C SER A 284 -13.92 9.80 -22.89
N SER A 285 -14.40 11.03 -23.07
CA SER A 285 -14.81 11.91 -21.96
C SER A 285 -15.99 11.33 -21.19
N GLY A 286 -16.89 10.62 -21.89
CA GLY A 286 -18.00 9.88 -21.28
C GLY A 286 -17.53 8.79 -20.31
N ALA A 287 -16.44 8.08 -20.63
CA ALA A 287 -15.88 7.07 -19.74
C ALA A 287 -15.19 7.69 -18.51
N ALA A 288 -14.49 8.81 -18.67
CA ALA A 288 -13.93 9.56 -17.54
C ALA A 288 -15.04 10.05 -16.59
N LEU A 289 -16.13 10.61 -17.14
CA LEU A 289 -17.28 11.07 -16.36
C LEU A 289 -18.03 9.89 -15.71
N ALA A 290 -18.10 8.73 -16.35
CA ALA A 290 -18.69 7.52 -15.79
C ALA A 290 -17.94 7.04 -14.54
N ASN A 291 -16.60 7.09 -14.54
CA ASN A 291 -15.78 6.82 -13.36
C ASN A 291 -16.14 7.77 -12.20
N SER A 292 -16.17 9.07 -12.49
CA SER A 292 -16.56 10.09 -11.51
C SER A 292 -17.93 9.82 -10.90
N ALA A 293 -18.94 9.61 -11.76
CA ALA A 293 -20.30 9.31 -11.33
C ALA A 293 -20.35 8.06 -10.44
N SER A 294 -19.57 7.03 -10.78
CA SER A 294 -19.53 5.77 -10.05
C SER A 294 -18.91 5.92 -8.66
N TYR A 295 -17.82 6.68 -8.54
CA TYR A 295 -17.26 7.01 -7.22
C TYR A 295 -18.23 7.82 -6.37
N TRP A 296 -18.93 8.80 -6.96
CA TRP A 296 -19.95 9.57 -6.23
C TRP A 296 -21.14 8.72 -5.79
N VAL A 297 -21.58 7.76 -6.62
CA VAL A 297 -22.60 6.77 -6.22
C VAL A 297 -22.09 5.95 -5.03
N ASN A 298 -20.85 5.46 -5.06
CA ASN A 298 -20.29 4.67 -3.96
C ASN A 298 -20.19 5.50 -2.66
N VAL A 299 -19.69 6.74 -2.76
CA VAL A 299 -19.66 7.71 -1.64
C VAL A 299 -21.07 7.95 -1.09
N GLY A 300 -22.07 8.12 -1.94
CA GLY A 300 -23.46 8.31 -1.54
C GLY A 300 -24.03 7.11 -0.78
N LEU A 301 -23.79 5.88 -1.29
CA LEU A 301 -24.21 4.64 -0.65
C LEU A 301 -23.56 4.46 0.73
N LEU A 302 -22.25 4.65 0.83
CA LEU A 302 -21.52 4.51 2.09
C LEU A 302 -21.86 5.61 3.09
N THR A 303 -22.02 6.86 2.63
CA THR A 303 -22.48 7.97 3.49
C THR A 303 -23.88 7.69 4.03
N GLY A 304 -24.79 7.17 3.20
CA GLY A 304 -26.11 6.73 3.62
C GLY A 304 -26.02 5.64 4.69
N TYR A 305 -25.18 4.62 4.48
CA TYR A 305 -24.97 3.56 5.46
C TYR A 305 -24.42 4.11 6.78
N VAL A 306 -23.35 4.92 6.76
CA VAL A 306 -22.74 5.51 7.97
C VAL A 306 -23.74 6.38 8.74
N LYS A 307 -24.59 7.13 8.04
CA LYS A 307 -25.57 8.03 8.67
C LYS A 307 -26.76 7.30 9.29
N PHE A 308 -27.24 6.23 8.66
CA PHE A 308 -28.51 5.59 9.02
C PHE A 308 -28.35 4.22 9.70
N SER A 309 -27.19 3.57 9.62
CA SER A 309 -26.96 2.26 10.22
C SER A 309 -26.76 2.37 11.75
N PRO A 310 -27.48 1.56 12.55
CA PRO A 310 -27.22 1.46 13.99
C PRO A 310 -25.77 1.06 14.33
N ALA A 311 -25.10 0.33 13.44
CA ALA A 311 -23.72 -0.12 13.62
C ALA A 311 -22.74 1.06 13.78
N CYS A 312 -23.00 2.17 13.08
CA CYS A 312 -22.14 3.36 13.09
C CYS A 312 -22.55 4.41 14.14
N SER A 313 -23.62 4.18 14.91
CA SER A 313 -24.20 5.18 15.82
C SER A 313 -23.24 5.67 16.91
N LYS A 314 -22.30 4.82 17.35
CA LYS A 314 -21.29 5.17 18.38
C LYS A 314 -20.04 5.81 17.80
N THR A 315 -19.75 5.56 16.53
CA THR A 315 -18.54 6.00 15.83
C THR A 315 -18.76 7.23 14.96
N TRP A 316 -20.02 7.49 14.56
CA TRP A 316 -20.43 8.67 13.81
C TRP A 316 -21.58 9.40 14.52
N THR A 317 -21.24 10.44 15.28
CA THR A 317 -22.20 11.28 16.03
C THR A 317 -22.53 12.59 15.32
N GLY A 318 -22.21 12.69 14.03
CA GLY A 318 -22.35 13.92 13.23
C GLY A 318 -21.06 14.73 13.12
N PHE A 319 -21.12 15.85 12.40
CA PHE A 319 -19.96 16.71 12.17
C PHE A 319 -19.55 17.45 13.45
N SER A 320 -18.26 17.44 13.78
CA SER A 320 -17.69 18.16 14.92
C SER A 320 -16.62 19.15 14.47
N ARG A 321 -16.49 20.27 15.21
CA ARG A 321 -15.41 21.24 15.02
C ARG A 321 -14.05 20.71 15.47
N GLU A 322 -14.01 19.64 16.26
CA GLU A 322 -12.78 18.95 16.68
C GLU A 322 -12.00 18.38 15.49
N ALA A 323 -12.67 18.09 14.37
CA ALA A 323 -12.03 17.68 13.14
C ALA A 323 -11.08 18.74 12.57
N LEU A 324 -11.27 20.02 12.92
CA LEU A 324 -10.41 21.14 12.52
C LEU A 324 -9.18 21.31 13.41
N GLN A 325 -9.16 20.66 14.57
CA GLN A 325 -8.01 20.66 15.47
C GLN A 325 -7.04 19.56 15.05
N ASP A 326 -5.76 19.70 15.42
CA ASP A 326 -4.75 18.65 15.29
C ASP A 326 -4.56 18.08 13.85
N ILE A 327 -4.81 18.92 12.84
CA ILE A 327 -4.60 18.59 11.43
C ILE A 327 -3.14 18.19 11.16
N LEU A 328 -2.19 18.82 11.86
CA LEU A 328 -0.77 18.57 11.65
C LEU A 328 -0.33 17.17 12.07
N SER A 329 -0.91 16.63 13.16
CA SER A 329 -0.61 15.26 13.59
C SER A 329 -1.13 14.24 12.60
N PHE A 330 -2.30 14.48 11.99
CA PHE A 330 -2.77 13.67 10.87
C PHE A 330 -1.80 13.73 9.68
N ILE A 331 -1.40 14.93 9.26
CA ILE A 331 -0.46 15.12 8.13
C ILE A 331 0.89 14.43 8.40
N LYS A 332 1.39 14.48 9.64
CA LYS A 332 2.65 13.84 10.05
C LYS A 332 2.66 12.34 9.82
N LEU A 333 1.51 11.68 9.89
CA LEU A 333 1.35 10.25 9.57
C LEU A 333 0.95 10.02 8.10
N ALA A 334 0.10 10.88 7.55
CA ALA A 334 -0.44 10.76 6.19
C ALA A 334 0.61 10.97 5.10
N VAL A 335 1.53 11.93 5.25
CA VAL A 335 2.57 12.19 4.23
C VAL A 335 3.52 10.98 4.08
N PRO A 336 4.08 10.40 5.16
CA PRO A 336 4.88 9.18 5.03
C PRO A 336 4.10 8.00 4.44
N SER A 337 2.82 7.87 4.80
CA SER A 337 1.93 6.86 4.22
C SER A 337 1.76 7.05 2.71
N ALA A 338 1.63 8.30 2.25
CA ALA A 338 1.60 8.63 0.84
C ALA A 338 2.91 8.31 0.13
N ILE A 339 4.04 8.73 0.70
CA ILE A 339 5.36 8.47 0.14
C ILE A 339 5.60 6.96 0.00
N MET A 340 5.28 6.18 1.01
CA MET A 340 5.40 4.73 1.01
C MET A 340 4.66 4.10 -0.19
N ILE A 341 3.36 4.38 -0.35
CA ILE A 341 2.55 3.83 -1.45
C ILE A 341 3.03 4.38 -2.81
N CYS A 342 3.29 5.68 -2.89
CA CYS A 342 3.72 6.32 -4.13
C CYS A 342 5.04 5.76 -4.65
N PHE A 343 6.06 5.60 -3.79
CA PHE A 343 7.36 5.08 -4.21
C PHE A 343 7.30 3.70 -4.84
N GLU A 344 6.44 2.84 -4.29
CA GLU A 344 6.16 1.53 -4.84
C GLU A 344 5.47 1.65 -6.20
N TYR A 345 4.30 2.30 -6.25
CA TYR A 345 3.45 2.35 -7.45
C TYR A 345 4.17 3.05 -8.62
N TRP A 346 4.86 4.14 -8.32
CA TRP A 346 5.57 4.95 -9.30
C TRP A 346 6.75 4.21 -9.90
N SER A 347 7.40 3.30 -9.15
CA SER A 347 8.52 2.51 -9.66
C SER A 347 8.06 1.53 -10.75
N PHE A 348 6.88 0.92 -10.60
CA PHE A 348 6.27 0.06 -11.60
C PHE A 348 5.93 0.83 -12.89
N GLU A 349 5.36 2.03 -12.75
CA GLU A 349 5.07 2.91 -13.90
C GLU A 349 6.36 3.38 -14.60
N MET A 350 7.43 3.64 -13.84
CA MET A 350 8.74 3.97 -14.41
C MET A 350 9.29 2.86 -15.28
N VAL A 351 9.08 1.59 -14.92
CA VAL A 351 9.54 0.46 -15.74
C VAL A 351 8.82 0.39 -17.08
N VAL A 352 7.51 0.66 -17.10
CA VAL A 352 6.76 0.77 -18.38
C VAL A 352 7.24 1.98 -19.18
N LEU A 353 7.53 3.12 -18.54
CA LEU A 353 8.06 4.28 -19.25
C LEU A 353 9.45 3.98 -19.87
N LEU A 354 10.32 3.32 -19.12
CA LEU A 354 11.65 2.92 -19.58
C LEU A 354 11.58 1.93 -20.75
N SER A 355 10.52 1.13 -20.88
CA SER A 355 10.40 0.20 -22.02
C SER A 355 10.22 0.89 -23.36
N GLY A 356 9.63 2.08 -23.37
CA GLY A 356 9.51 2.91 -24.57
C GLY A 356 10.86 3.38 -25.13
N LEU A 357 11.95 3.21 -24.38
CA LEU A 357 13.32 3.57 -24.77
C LEU A 357 14.14 2.37 -25.26
N LEU A 358 13.59 1.15 -25.18
CA LEU A 358 14.25 -0.07 -25.64
C LEU A 358 14.12 -0.25 -27.17
N PRO A 359 15.00 -1.06 -27.79
CA PRO A 359 14.81 -1.51 -29.16
C PRO A 359 13.46 -2.22 -29.32
N ASN A 360 12.77 -1.95 -30.43
CA ASN A 360 11.37 -2.35 -30.66
C ASN A 360 10.42 -1.88 -29.53
N PRO A 361 10.27 -0.56 -29.36
CA PRO A 361 9.55 0.01 -28.21
C PRO A 361 8.06 -0.35 -28.22
N LYS A 362 7.45 -0.59 -29.40
CA LYS A 362 6.07 -1.07 -29.50
C LYS A 362 5.91 -2.42 -28.80
N LEU A 363 6.70 -3.41 -29.21
CA LEU A 363 6.66 -4.76 -28.60
C LEU A 363 6.99 -4.73 -27.11
N GLN A 364 8.07 -4.06 -26.70
CA GLN A 364 8.51 -4.04 -25.30
C GLN A 364 7.47 -3.38 -24.39
N THR A 365 6.88 -2.27 -24.85
CA THR A 365 5.87 -1.53 -24.08
C THR A 365 4.59 -2.33 -24.00
N SER A 366 4.09 -2.91 -25.09
CA SER A 366 2.89 -3.75 -25.06
C SER A 366 3.04 -4.92 -24.08
N VAL A 367 4.16 -5.64 -24.11
CA VAL A 367 4.41 -6.78 -23.22
C VAL A 367 4.49 -6.34 -21.76
N LEU A 368 5.16 -5.22 -21.46
CA LEU A 368 5.29 -4.71 -20.11
C LEU A 368 3.99 -4.09 -19.58
N SER A 369 3.18 -3.45 -20.42
CA SER A 369 1.85 -2.99 -20.05
C SER A 369 0.90 -4.15 -19.74
N ILE A 370 0.90 -5.22 -20.54
CA ILE A 370 0.16 -6.46 -20.24
C ILE A 370 0.64 -7.04 -18.91
N SER A 371 1.97 -7.04 -18.70
CA SER A 371 2.56 -7.58 -17.48
C SER A 371 2.16 -6.79 -16.23
N LEU A 372 2.19 -5.46 -16.33
CA LEU A 372 1.79 -4.56 -15.25
C LEU A 372 0.30 -4.67 -14.94
N ASN A 373 -0.56 -4.72 -15.95
CA ASN A 373 -2.00 -4.91 -15.76
C ASN A 373 -2.30 -6.25 -15.07
N THR A 374 -1.61 -7.31 -15.48
CA THR A 374 -1.71 -8.63 -14.83
C THR A 374 -1.29 -8.56 -13.36
N CYS A 375 -0.19 -7.88 -13.05
CA CYS A 375 0.25 -7.70 -11.66
C CYS A 375 -0.76 -6.89 -10.85
N TRP A 376 -1.28 -5.77 -11.36
CA TRP A 376 -2.29 -4.97 -10.67
C TRP A 376 -3.56 -5.74 -10.36
N MET A 377 -4.06 -6.50 -11.32
CA MET A 377 -5.26 -7.32 -11.15
C MET A 377 -5.09 -8.30 -9.98
N VAL A 378 -3.93 -8.97 -9.94
CA VAL A 378 -3.65 -9.95 -8.89
C VAL A 378 -3.33 -9.29 -7.55
N TYR A 379 -2.62 -8.16 -7.57
CA TYR A 379 -2.27 -7.37 -6.39
C TYR A 379 -3.50 -6.90 -5.61
N MET A 380 -4.67 -6.75 -6.24
CA MET A 380 -5.93 -6.44 -5.52
C MET A 380 -6.28 -7.48 -4.45
N ILE A 381 -5.88 -8.74 -4.62
CA ILE A 381 -6.04 -9.77 -3.60
C ILE A 381 -5.16 -9.42 -2.39
N SER A 382 -3.89 -9.10 -2.64
CA SER A 382 -2.94 -8.73 -1.61
C SER A 382 -3.29 -7.43 -0.90
N VAL A 383 -3.89 -6.45 -1.60
CA VAL A 383 -4.43 -5.22 -0.98
C VAL A 383 -5.52 -5.56 0.03
N GLY A 384 -6.44 -6.47 -0.31
CA GLY A 384 -7.48 -6.93 0.61
C GLY A 384 -6.91 -7.63 1.86
N LEU A 385 -5.91 -8.50 1.68
CA LEU A 385 -5.19 -9.14 2.79
C LEU A 385 -4.44 -8.12 3.65
N GLY A 386 -3.75 -7.18 3.01
CA GLY A 386 -3.01 -6.08 3.65
C GLY A 386 -3.92 -5.17 4.48
N GLY A 387 -5.11 -4.85 3.98
CA GLY A 387 -6.13 -4.13 4.73
C GLY A 387 -6.61 -4.91 5.96
N ALA A 388 -6.90 -6.21 5.80
CA ALA A 388 -7.35 -7.07 6.89
C ALA A 388 -6.32 -7.17 8.02
N ILE A 389 -5.03 -7.38 7.72
CA ILE A 389 -4.00 -7.44 8.76
C ILE A 389 -3.75 -6.07 9.40
N SER A 390 -3.80 -4.99 8.62
CA SER A 390 -3.68 -3.64 9.16
C SER A 390 -4.74 -3.36 10.22
N THR A 391 -6.01 -3.67 9.90
CA THR A 391 -7.14 -3.57 10.84
C THR A 391 -6.96 -4.43 12.09
N ARG A 392 -6.54 -5.69 11.92
CA ARG A 392 -6.37 -6.59 13.09
C ARG A 392 -5.24 -6.11 13.99
N VAL A 393 -4.09 -5.75 13.43
CA VAL A 393 -2.93 -5.27 14.19
C VAL A 393 -3.26 -3.96 14.91
N SER A 394 -3.83 -2.97 14.22
CA SER A 394 -4.17 -1.69 14.85
C SER A 394 -5.22 -1.85 15.96
N ASN A 395 -6.25 -2.68 15.75
CA ASN A 395 -7.27 -2.97 16.77
C ASN A 395 -6.70 -3.70 17.99
N GLU A 396 -5.78 -4.66 17.80
CA GLU A 396 -5.14 -5.38 18.92
C GLU A 396 -4.16 -4.47 19.68
N LEU A 397 -3.37 -3.64 18.98
CA LEU A 397 -2.44 -2.68 19.61
C LEU A 397 -3.19 -1.60 20.39
N GLY A 398 -4.23 -0.99 19.81
CA GLY A 398 -5.08 -0.01 20.51
C GLY A 398 -5.78 -0.59 21.74
N ALA A 399 -6.06 -1.89 21.74
CA ALA A 399 -6.61 -2.60 22.90
C ALA A 399 -5.54 -3.01 23.93
N GLY A 400 -4.26 -2.68 23.73
CA GLY A 400 -3.15 -3.09 24.60
C GLY A 400 -2.80 -4.58 24.52
N ARG A 401 -3.23 -5.28 23.47
CA ARG A 401 -3.10 -6.74 23.32
C ARG A 401 -1.94 -7.11 22.39
N ALA A 402 -0.71 -6.87 22.84
CA ALA A 402 0.53 -7.19 22.11
C ALA A 402 0.58 -8.62 21.55
N LYS A 403 0.23 -9.62 22.37
CA LYS A 403 0.19 -11.04 21.95
C LYS A 403 -0.84 -11.29 20.85
N GLY A 404 -1.98 -10.58 20.89
CA GLY A 404 -3.03 -10.66 19.87
C GLY A 404 -2.55 -10.10 18.54
N ALA A 405 -1.87 -8.95 18.56
CA ALA A 405 -1.27 -8.35 17.36
C ALA A 405 -0.21 -9.26 16.72
N ARG A 406 0.67 -9.85 17.53
CA ARG A 406 1.66 -10.83 17.06
C ARG A 406 1.01 -12.08 16.47
N LEU A 407 -0.02 -12.63 17.12
CA LEU A 407 -0.75 -13.79 16.60
C LEU A 407 -1.42 -13.45 15.27
N ALA A 408 -2.06 -12.28 15.16
CA ALA A 408 -2.68 -11.81 13.93
C ALA A 408 -1.68 -11.77 12.78
N LEU A 409 -0.48 -11.21 13.00
CA LEU A 409 0.56 -11.18 11.98
C LEU A 409 0.97 -12.59 11.52
N LEU A 410 1.23 -13.50 12.46
CA LEU A 410 1.67 -14.86 12.13
C LEU A 410 0.63 -15.63 11.29
N VAL A 411 -0.65 -15.46 11.63
CA VAL A 411 -1.76 -16.07 10.89
C VAL A 411 -1.84 -15.48 9.49
N MET A 412 -1.78 -14.15 9.34
CA MET A 412 -1.87 -13.53 8.01
C MET A 412 -0.66 -13.88 7.14
N VAL A 413 0.55 -13.91 7.70
CA VAL A 413 1.76 -14.37 6.97
C VAL A 413 1.55 -15.77 6.40
N SER A 414 0.92 -16.67 7.17
CA SER A 414 0.62 -18.03 6.69
C SER A 414 -0.42 -18.04 5.57
N ILE A 415 -1.46 -17.20 5.68
CA ILE A 415 -2.49 -17.00 4.64
C ILE A 415 -1.84 -16.45 3.36
N ALA A 416 -1.01 -15.41 3.48
CA ALA A 416 -0.34 -14.74 2.38
C ALA A 416 0.64 -15.66 1.64
N LEU A 417 1.40 -16.49 2.36
CA LEU A 417 2.26 -17.49 1.73
C LEU A 417 1.45 -18.52 0.94
N THR A 418 0.33 -18.98 1.49
CA THR A 418 -0.55 -19.95 0.82
C THR A 418 -1.18 -19.35 -0.43
N GLU A 419 -1.72 -18.13 -0.31
CA GLU A 419 -2.30 -17.37 -1.42
C GLU A 419 -1.28 -17.10 -2.53
N GLY A 420 -0.09 -16.60 -2.17
CA GLY A 420 0.98 -16.32 -3.13
C GLY A 420 1.44 -17.57 -3.89
N VAL A 421 1.50 -18.74 -3.24
CA VAL A 421 1.83 -20.00 -3.93
C VAL A 421 0.73 -20.37 -4.94
N ILE A 422 -0.54 -20.29 -4.53
CA ILE A 422 -1.68 -20.60 -5.41
C ILE A 422 -1.67 -19.67 -6.64
N VAL A 423 -1.51 -18.37 -6.40
CA VAL A 423 -1.48 -17.35 -7.45
C VAL A 423 -0.27 -17.51 -8.36
N GLY A 424 0.93 -17.74 -7.81
CA GLY A 424 2.15 -17.94 -8.57
C GLY A 424 2.07 -19.17 -9.48
N VAL A 425 1.59 -20.30 -8.93
CA VAL A 425 1.37 -21.53 -9.72
C VAL A 425 0.34 -21.29 -10.82
N THR A 426 -0.78 -20.65 -10.51
CA THR A 426 -1.83 -20.34 -11.49
C THR A 426 -1.28 -19.47 -12.63
N THR A 427 -0.51 -18.42 -12.29
CA THR A 427 0.15 -17.52 -13.26
C THR A 427 1.07 -18.31 -14.20
N ILE A 428 1.85 -19.25 -13.68
CA ILE A 428 2.73 -20.11 -14.51
C ILE A 428 1.92 -21.05 -15.40
N LEU A 429 0.82 -21.62 -14.92
CA LEU A 429 -0.01 -22.57 -15.69
C LEU A 429 -0.72 -21.90 -16.87
N VAL A 430 -1.21 -20.67 -16.69
CA VAL A 430 -1.96 -19.95 -17.74
C VAL A 430 -1.07 -19.26 -18.78
N ARG A 431 0.27 -19.34 -18.64
CA ARG A 431 1.24 -18.55 -19.42
C ARG A 431 1.08 -18.59 -20.94
N HIS A 432 0.64 -19.72 -21.51
CA HIS A 432 0.50 -19.89 -22.96
C HIS A 432 -0.85 -19.43 -23.52
N VAL A 433 -1.80 -19.11 -22.65
CA VAL A 433 -3.15 -18.66 -22.99
C VAL A 433 -3.33 -17.17 -22.66
N TRP A 434 -2.71 -16.70 -21.58
CA TRP A 434 -2.89 -15.35 -21.04
C TRP A 434 -2.66 -14.23 -22.07
N GLY A 435 -1.55 -14.29 -22.82
CA GLY A 435 -1.23 -13.27 -23.82
C GLY A 435 -2.28 -13.14 -24.94
N ARG A 436 -3.06 -14.20 -25.21
CA ARG A 436 -4.12 -14.19 -26.24
C ARG A 436 -5.35 -13.39 -25.82
N LEU A 437 -5.53 -13.14 -24.52
CA LEU A 437 -6.59 -12.29 -24.00
C LEU A 437 -6.33 -10.81 -24.28
N TYR A 438 -5.06 -10.43 -24.48
CA TYR A 438 -4.65 -9.04 -24.64
C TYR A 438 -4.21 -8.68 -26.07
N SER A 439 -3.75 -9.65 -26.86
CA SER A 439 -3.24 -9.37 -28.21
C SER A 439 -3.47 -10.53 -29.17
N SER A 440 -3.66 -10.21 -30.45
CA SER A 440 -3.68 -11.15 -31.58
C SER A 440 -2.28 -11.35 -32.20
N GLU A 441 -1.28 -10.57 -31.81
CA GLU A 441 0.07 -10.63 -32.37
C GLU A 441 0.87 -11.78 -31.77
N GLY A 442 1.32 -12.71 -32.62
CA GLY A 442 2.06 -13.90 -32.20
C GLY A 442 3.35 -13.61 -31.43
N GLU A 443 4.05 -12.52 -31.75
CA GLU A 443 5.27 -12.12 -31.05
C GLU A 443 5.00 -11.63 -29.62
N VAL A 444 3.96 -10.79 -29.43
CA VAL A 444 3.52 -10.33 -28.10
C VAL A 444 3.11 -11.52 -27.25
N ILE A 445 2.27 -12.43 -27.78
CA ILE A 445 1.79 -13.61 -27.05
C ILE A 445 2.96 -14.49 -26.58
N LYS A 446 3.92 -14.77 -27.46
CA LYS A 446 5.11 -15.58 -27.12
C LYS A 446 5.96 -14.91 -26.06
N TYR A 447 6.13 -13.60 -26.13
CA TYR A 447 6.96 -12.86 -25.19
C TYR A 447 6.28 -12.74 -23.81
N VAL A 448 4.97 -12.45 -23.76
CA VAL A 448 4.20 -12.54 -22.51
C VAL A 448 4.35 -13.92 -21.88
N ALA A 449 4.20 -15.00 -22.65
CA ALA A 449 4.38 -16.36 -22.12
C ALA A 449 5.77 -16.61 -21.50
N LYS A 450 6.82 -15.96 -22.02
CA LYS A 450 8.19 -16.00 -21.47
C LYS A 450 8.34 -15.13 -20.21
N MET A 451 7.59 -14.04 -20.10
CA MET A 451 7.56 -13.15 -18.93
C MET A 451 6.83 -13.77 -17.74
N MET A 452 5.79 -14.58 -17.97
CA MET A 452 4.90 -15.08 -16.91
C MET A 452 5.58 -15.76 -15.70
N PRO A 453 6.67 -16.53 -15.85
CA PRO A 453 7.41 -17.03 -14.68
C PRO A 453 8.05 -15.92 -13.83
N LEU A 454 8.57 -14.86 -14.45
CA LEU A 454 9.07 -13.69 -13.73
C LEU A 454 7.92 -12.95 -13.03
N LEU A 455 6.77 -12.85 -13.68
CA LEU A 455 5.58 -12.26 -13.07
C LEU A 455 5.09 -13.07 -11.87
N ALA A 456 5.10 -14.39 -11.96
CA ALA A 456 4.70 -15.25 -10.84
C ALA A 456 5.59 -15.00 -9.60
N LEU A 457 6.90 -14.82 -9.80
CA LEU A 457 7.81 -14.46 -8.73
C LEU A 457 7.56 -13.03 -8.21
N SER A 458 7.38 -12.04 -9.11
CA SER A 458 7.12 -10.66 -8.69
C SER A 458 5.82 -10.56 -7.91
N VAL A 459 4.74 -11.16 -8.39
CA VAL A 459 3.43 -11.18 -7.73
C VAL A 459 3.50 -11.86 -6.37
N PHE A 460 4.24 -12.96 -6.24
CA PHE A 460 4.46 -13.61 -4.94
C PHE A 460 5.15 -12.66 -3.94
N LEU A 461 6.27 -12.06 -4.35
CA LEU A 461 7.02 -11.13 -3.48
C LEU A 461 6.21 -9.88 -3.15
N ASP A 462 5.51 -9.33 -4.14
CA ASP A 462 4.72 -8.13 -4.03
C ASP A 462 3.48 -8.34 -3.15
N GLY A 463 2.81 -9.49 -3.29
CA GLY A 463 1.71 -9.85 -2.42
C GLY A 463 2.17 -10.05 -0.97
N PHE A 464 3.32 -10.68 -0.78
CA PHE A 464 3.89 -10.91 0.55
C PHE A 464 4.33 -9.61 1.23
N GLN A 465 5.02 -8.71 0.51
CA GLN A 465 5.36 -7.39 1.07
C GLN A 465 4.11 -6.57 1.36
N CYS A 466 3.06 -6.63 0.52
CA CYS A 466 1.84 -5.84 0.72
C CYS A 466 1.18 -6.16 2.09
N VAL A 467 1.19 -7.44 2.48
CA VAL A 467 0.71 -7.89 3.80
C VAL A 467 1.60 -7.36 4.94
N LEU A 468 2.92 -7.43 4.80
CA LEU A 468 3.85 -6.91 5.81
C LEU A 468 3.76 -5.38 5.95
N SER A 469 3.62 -4.68 4.83
CA SER A 469 3.36 -3.24 4.76
C SER A 469 2.00 -2.88 5.39
N GLY A 470 0.99 -3.74 5.22
CA GLY A 470 -0.30 -3.64 5.91
C GLY A 470 -0.15 -3.71 7.42
N ALA A 471 0.58 -4.70 7.94
CA ALA A 471 0.88 -4.80 9.37
C ALA A 471 1.63 -3.56 9.88
N ALA A 472 2.60 -3.07 9.11
CA ALA A 472 3.36 -1.87 9.44
C ALA A 472 2.48 -0.60 9.50
N ARG A 473 1.50 -0.46 8.60
CA ARG A 473 0.48 0.59 8.71
C ARG A 473 -0.37 0.43 9.97
N GLY A 474 -0.76 -0.79 10.32
CA GLY A 474 -1.48 -1.06 11.58
C GLY A 474 -0.69 -0.65 12.84
N CYS A 475 0.64 -0.81 12.80
CA CYS A 475 1.55 -0.37 13.87
C CYS A 475 1.82 1.15 13.88
N GLY A 476 1.69 1.84 12.74
CA GLY A 476 2.08 3.25 12.61
C GLY A 476 3.53 3.47 12.12
N TRP A 477 4.11 2.51 11.41
CA TRP A 477 5.51 2.56 10.93
C TRP A 477 5.68 3.10 9.51
N GLN A 478 4.78 3.98 9.06
CA GLN A 478 4.79 4.44 7.67
C GLN A 478 6.06 5.24 7.33
N ASN A 479 6.65 5.93 8.30
CA ASN A 479 7.97 6.57 8.15
C ASN A 479 9.07 5.57 7.79
N LEU A 480 9.19 4.50 8.58
CA LEU A 480 10.19 3.46 8.36
C LEU A 480 9.99 2.78 6.99
N CYS A 481 8.73 2.46 6.66
CA CYS A 481 8.40 1.83 5.38
C CYS A 481 8.67 2.76 4.20
N ALA A 482 8.45 4.07 4.32
CA ALA A 482 8.83 5.03 3.29
C ALA A 482 10.34 5.02 3.00
N PHE A 483 11.18 4.92 4.03
CA PHE A 483 12.64 4.79 3.86
C PHE A 483 13.03 3.44 3.23
N ILE A 484 12.40 2.35 3.66
CA ILE A 484 12.62 1.02 3.06
C ILE A 484 12.25 1.07 1.57
N ASN A 485 11.10 1.64 1.21
CA ASN A 485 10.65 1.75 -0.18
C ASN A 485 11.58 2.63 -1.02
N LEU A 486 12.10 3.73 -0.45
CA LEU A 486 13.09 4.56 -1.13
C LEU A 486 14.34 3.75 -1.48
N GLY A 487 14.90 3.01 -0.52
CA GLY A 487 16.07 2.17 -0.74
C GLY A 487 15.79 1.04 -1.73
N ALA A 488 14.72 0.30 -1.52
CA ALA A 488 14.35 -0.85 -2.34
C ALA A 488 14.09 -0.45 -3.80
N TYR A 489 13.26 0.57 -4.05
CA TYR A 489 12.84 0.90 -5.41
C TYR A 489 13.78 1.86 -6.14
N TYR A 490 14.25 2.91 -5.47
CA TYR A 490 15.03 3.95 -6.13
C TYR A 490 16.54 3.70 -6.09
N ILE A 491 17.07 3.04 -5.05
CA ILE A 491 18.50 2.72 -4.95
C ILE A 491 18.80 1.35 -5.58
N VAL A 492 17.90 0.38 -5.45
CA VAL A 492 18.13 -0.99 -5.96
C VAL A 492 17.35 -1.26 -7.25
N ALA A 493 16.02 -1.14 -7.25
CA ALA A 493 15.21 -1.63 -8.37
C ALA A 493 15.46 -0.89 -9.68
N ILE A 494 15.36 0.44 -9.68
CA ILE A 494 15.51 1.26 -10.89
C ILE A 494 16.93 1.13 -11.48
N PRO A 495 18.03 1.25 -10.70
CA PRO A 495 19.37 1.02 -11.24
C PRO A 495 19.56 -0.40 -11.79
N SER A 496 19.07 -1.42 -11.08
CA SER A 496 19.15 -2.81 -11.55
C SER A 496 18.37 -3.02 -12.85
N ALA A 497 17.16 -2.46 -12.95
CA ALA A 497 16.34 -2.47 -14.16
C ALA A 497 17.09 -1.86 -15.35
N VAL A 498 17.70 -0.69 -15.15
CA VAL A 498 18.48 -0.02 -16.20
C VAL A 498 19.69 -0.86 -16.62
N ILE A 499 20.44 -1.42 -15.67
CA ILE A 499 21.60 -2.27 -15.95
C ILE A 499 21.17 -3.51 -16.75
N PHE A 500 20.19 -4.26 -16.26
CA PHE A 500 19.75 -5.48 -16.92
C PHE A 500 19.16 -5.22 -18.30
N ALA A 501 18.36 -4.17 -18.46
CA ALA A 501 17.67 -3.89 -19.71
C ALA A 501 18.58 -3.30 -20.78
N PHE A 502 19.40 -2.30 -20.43
CA PHE A 502 20.16 -1.49 -21.39
C PHE A 502 21.63 -1.85 -21.48
N VAL A 503 22.25 -2.28 -20.37
CA VAL A 503 23.69 -2.62 -20.34
C VAL A 503 23.88 -4.10 -20.68
N LEU A 504 23.10 -4.98 -20.07
CA LEU A 504 23.12 -6.43 -20.36
C LEU A 504 22.22 -6.82 -21.54
N HIS A 505 21.51 -5.87 -22.14
CA HIS A 505 20.66 -6.06 -23.32
C HIS A 505 19.57 -7.12 -23.17
N ILE A 506 19.03 -7.30 -21.95
CA ILE A 506 17.97 -8.28 -21.66
C ILE A 506 16.57 -7.73 -22.00
N GLY A 507 16.47 -6.45 -22.39
CA GLY A 507 15.22 -5.82 -22.83
C GLY A 507 14.21 -5.68 -21.69
N GLY A 508 12.91 -5.84 -22.00
CA GLY A 508 11.82 -5.68 -21.03
C GLY A 508 11.86 -6.68 -19.88
N MET A 509 12.34 -7.90 -20.10
CA MET A 509 12.65 -8.85 -19.01
C MET A 509 13.67 -8.27 -18.03
N GLY A 510 14.68 -7.56 -18.54
CA GLY A 510 15.68 -6.89 -17.71
C GLY A 510 15.06 -5.84 -16.80
N LEU A 511 14.11 -5.05 -17.33
CA LEU A 511 13.40 -4.06 -16.52
C LEU A 511 12.60 -4.71 -15.39
N TRP A 512 11.90 -5.82 -15.68
CA TRP A 512 11.12 -6.54 -14.68
C TRP A 512 11.97 -7.24 -13.62
N MET A 513 13.12 -7.81 -14.02
CA MET A 513 14.09 -8.38 -13.08
C MET A 513 14.61 -7.32 -12.09
N GLY A 514 14.76 -6.06 -12.52
CA GLY A 514 15.10 -4.96 -11.62
C GLY A 514 14.04 -4.73 -10.54
N ILE A 515 12.75 -4.75 -10.90
CA ILE A 515 11.64 -4.66 -9.93
C ILE A 515 11.69 -5.82 -8.94
N ILE A 516 11.95 -7.04 -9.40
CA ILE A 516 12.09 -8.22 -8.53
C ILE A 516 13.24 -8.02 -7.51
N CYS A 517 14.36 -7.42 -7.90
CA CYS A 517 15.44 -7.08 -6.96
C CYS A 517 14.96 -6.11 -5.87
N GLY A 518 14.20 -5.08 -6.24
CA GLY A 518 13.60 -4.15 -5.29
C GLY A 518 12.65 -4.83 -4.32
N LEU A 519 11.71 -5.61 -4.85
CA LEU A 519 10.74 -6.40 -4.08
C LEU A 519 11.44 -7.33 -3.09
N ALA A 520 12.51 -8.02 -3.52
CA ALA A 520 13.28 -8.90 -2.64
C ALA A 520 13.91 -8.12 -1.46
N VAL A 521 14.50 -6.95 -1.72
CA VAL A 521 15.06 -6.09 -0.66
C VAL A 521 13.97 -5.60 0.30
N GLN A 522 12.83 -5.16 -0.24
CA GLN A 522 11.69 -4.70 0.55
C GLN A 522 11.14 -5.82 1.46
N VAL A 523 10.93 -7.02 0.91
CA VAL A 523 10.48 -8.20 1.67
C VAL A 523 11.46 -8.52 2.79
N VAL A 524 12.76 -8.62 2.50
CA VAL A 524 13.78 -8.93 3.53
C VAL A 524 13.79 -7.88 4.64
N ALA A 525 13.73 -6.60 4.29
CA ALA A 525 13.68 -5.51 5.26
C ALA A 525 12.41 -5.60 6.13
N LEU A 526 11.23 -5.75 5.54
CA LEU A 526 9.97 -5.82 6.26
C LEU A 526 9.85 -7.08 7.13
N VAL A 527 10.34 -8.23 6.67
CA VAL A 527 10.42 -9.46 7.48
C VAL A 527 11.32 -9.23 8.69
N THR A 528 12.49 -8.62 8.49
CA THR A 528 13.44 -8.32 9.56
C THR A 528 12.82 -7.38 10.60
N VAL A 529 12.16 -6.30 10.16
CA VAL A 529 11.48 -5.36 11.05
C VAL A 529 10.41 -6.08 11.87
N ASN A 530 9.52 -6.83 11.21
CA ASN A 530 8.44 -7.55 11.88
C ASN A 530 8.95 -8.62 12.86
N PHE A 531 10.05 -9.31 12.53
CA PHE A 531 10.66 -10.32 13.40
C PHE A 531 11.34 -9.72 14.62
N CYS A 532 12.03 -8.58 14.45
CA CYS A 532 12.76 -7.89 15.51
C CYS A 532 11.89 -6.99 16.40
N THR A 533 10.58 -6.93 16.14
CA THR A 533 9.66 -6.04 16.86
C THR A 533 9.34 -6.56 18.26
N ASP A 534 9.47 -5.67 19.24
CA ASP A 534 8.92 -5.85 20.58
C ASP A 534 7.46 -5.38 20.60
N TRP A 535 6.55 -6.35 20.53
CA TRP A 535 5.11 -6.08 20.47
C TRP A 535 4.56 -5.42 21.74
N ASP A 536 5.21 -5.60 22.89
CA ASP A 536 4.77 -4.98 24.14
C ASP A 536 5.11 -3.48 24.14
N VAL A 537 6.25 -3.09 23.56
CA VAL A 537 6.60 -1.67 23.34
C VAL A 537 5.60 -1.01 22.39
N GLU A 538 5.25 -1.67 21.29
CA GLU A 538 4.34 -1.10 20.29
C GLU A 538 2.92 -0.95 20.81
N ALA A 539 2.44 -1.90 21.64
CA ALA A 539 1.16 -1.76 22.31
C ALA A 539 1.13 -0.56 23.26
N ARG A 540 2.22 -0.31 24.00
CA ARG A 540 2.34 0.89 24.86
C ARG A 540 2.29 2.18 24.04
N LYS A 541 3.08 2.27 22.96
CA LYS A 541 3.06 3.44 22.06
C LYS A 541 1.66 3.72 21.51
N ALA A 542 0.93 2.68 21.10
CA ALA A 542 -0.44 2.83 20.59
C ALA A 542 -1.39 3.37 21.68
N ILE A 543 -1.31 2.86 22.92
CA ILE A 543 -2.10 3.36 24.04
C ILE A 543 -1.77 4.83 24.32
N ASP A 544 -0.48 5.18 24.41
CA ASP A 544 -0.03 6.55 24.69
C ASP A 544 -0.52 7.53 23.61
N SER A 545 -0.44 7.12 22.33
CA SER A 545 -0.93 7.94 21.21
C SER A 545 -2.44 8.18 21.29
N VAL A 546 -3.23 7.15 21.61
CA VAL A 546 -4.69 7.29 21.77
C VAL A 546 -5.03 8.17 22.98
N GLN A 547 -4.29 8.05 24.08
CA GLN A 547 -4.50 8.87 25.28
C GLN A 547 -4.18 10.33 25.05
N GLN A 548 -3.06 10.64 24.38
CA GLN A 548 -2.69 12.02 24.01
C GLN A 548 -3.80 12.67 23.17
N ASN A 549 -4.29 11.95 22.16
CA ASN A 549 -5.40 12.41 21.31
C ASN A 549 -6.71 12.59 22.07
N SER A 550 -6.92 11.87 23.18
CA SER A 550 -8.13 12.02 24.01
C SER A 550 -8.00 13.20 24.99
N SER A 551 -6.81 13.40 25.56
CA SER A 551 -6.52 14.43 26.56
C SER A 551 -6.36 15.85 26.00
N SER A 552 -5.99 16.00 24.73
CA SER A 552 -5.97 17.29 24.04
C SER A 552 -7.37 17.88 23.80
N HIS A 553 -8.42 17.11 24.10
CA HIS A 553 -9.81 17.45 23.80
C HIS A 553 -10.73 17.44 25.04
N SER A 554 -10.18 17.21 26.24
CA SER A 554 -10.83 17.47 27.54
C SER A 554 -10.43 18.84 28.08
#